data_AF-A0A7K8V7G2-F1
#
_entry.id   AF-A0A7K8V7G2-F1
#
_cell.length_a   1.000
_cell.length_b   1.000
_cell.length_c   1.000
_cell.angle_alpha   90.00
_cell.angle_beta   90.00
_cell.angle_gamma   90.00
#
_symmetry.space_group_name_H-M   'P 1'
#
loop_
_entity.id
_entity.type
_entity.pdbx_description
1 polymer ?
#
loop_
_entity_poly.entity_id
_entity_poly.type
_entity_poly.pdbx_seq_one_letter_code
_entity_poly.pdbx_strand_id
1 'polypeptide(L)'
;PLQVADELVKVQVSLNNIAGKRERIKILFILVEDVIKYLDPQYIDRVAVPDAMKLQFILAEEQVIPSRAALLEQVKNLQPILDSASIQAAPDHAAKLQRLSQIHIQQQ
;
A
#
# COMPACT_ATOMS: atom_id res chain seq x y z
N PRO A 1 -11.76 -70.15 -4.44
CA PRO A 1 -10.67 -69.32 -3.86
C PRO A 1 -9.94 -68.40 -4.87
N LEU A 2 -9.57 -68.88 -6.08
CA LEU A 2 -8.85 -68.04 -7.07
C LEU A 2 -9.67 -66.88 -7.65
N GLN A 3 -10.95 -67.07 -7.98
CA GLN A 3 -11.80 -66.00 -8.54
C GLN A 3 -11.99 -64.81 -7.59
N VAL A 4 -12.07 -65.06 -6.29
CA VAL A 4 -12.21 -64.01 -5.27
C VAL A 4 -10.93 -63.17 -5.16
N ALA A 5 -9.76 -63.79 -5.36
CA ALA A 5 -8.48 -63.08 -5.36
C ALA A 5 -8.34 -62.16 -6.58
N ASP A 6 -8.75 -62.63 -7.77
CA ASP A 6 -8.75 -61.82 -8.99
C ASP A 6 -9.73 -60.64 -8.93
N GLU A 7 -10.93 -60.85 -8.38
CA GLU A 7 -11.88 -59.76 -8.16
C GLU A 7 -11.35 -58.73 -7.17
N LEU A 8 -10.69 -59.17 -6.09
CA LEU A 8 -10.08 -58.26 -5.12
C LEU A 8 -8.96 -57.41 -5.75
N VAL A 9 -8.13 -58.01 -6.62
CA VAL A 9 -7.10 -57.27 -7.37
C VAL A 9 -7.73 -56.24 -8.31
N LYS A 10 -8.83 -56.58 -8.98
CA LYS A 10 -9.57 -55.65 -9.86
C LYS A 10 -10.17 -54.48 -9.08
N VAL A 11 -10.69 -54.72 -7.88
CA VAL A 11 -11.18 -53.68 -6.98
C VAL A 11 -10.03 -52.80 -6.49
N GLN A 12 -8.88 -53.37 -6.12
CA GLN A 12 -7.70 -52.62 -5.71
C GLN A 12 -7.17 -51.70 -6.83
N VAL A 13 -7.12 -52.18 -8.07
CA VAL A 13 -6.71 -51.39 -9.23
C VAL A 13 -7.71 -50.26 -9.49
N SER A 14 -9.02 -50.56 -9.37
CA SER A 14 -10.07 -49.55 -9.52
C SER A 14 -9.98 -48.46 -8.44
N LEU A 15 -9.76 -48.84 -7.18
CA LEU A 15 -9.57 -47.90 -6.06
C LEU A 15 -8.32 -47.04 -6.24
N ASN A 16 -7.19 -47.64 -6.64
CA ASN A 16 -5.97 -46.89 -6.93
C ASN A 16 -6.15 -45.90 -8.08
N ASN A 17 -6.88 -46.28 -9.13
CA ASN A 17 -7.20 -45.39 -10.24
C ASN A 17 -8.12 -44.23 -9.81
N ILE A 18 -9.10 -44.49 -8.94
CA ILE A 18 -9.99 -43.46 -8.40
C ILE A 18 -9.20 -42.49 -7.49
N ALA A 19 -8.36 -43.03 -6.60
CA ALA A 19 -7.50 -42.23 -5.73
C ALA A 19 -6.53 -41.35 -6.53
N GLY A 20 -5.87 -41.91 -7.55
CA GLY A 20 -4.96 -41.17 -8.43
C GLY A 20 -5.66 -40.07 -9.25
N LYS A 21 -6.87 -40.32 -9.76
CA LYS A 21 -7.67 -39.30 -10.44
C LYS A 21 -8.08 -38.16 -9.48
N ARG A 22 -8.48 -38.50 -8.26
CA ARG A 22 -8.87 -37.52 -7.24
C ARG A 22 -7.71 -36.59 -6.88
N GLU A 23 -6.50 -37.13 -6.72
CA GLU A 23 -5.32 -36.31 -6.41
C GLU A 23 -4.95 -35.38 -7.57
N ARG A 24 -5.02 -35.87 -8.82
CA ARG A 24 -4.80 -35.02 -10.00
C ARG A 24 -5.81 -33.90 -10.11
N ILE A 25 -7.09 -34.16 -9.84
CA ILE A 25 -8.14 -33.14 -9.82
C ILE A 25 -7.85 -32.07 -8.76
N LYS A 26 -7.39 -32.48 -7.58
CA LYS A 26 -7.01 -31.56 -6.50
C LYS A 26 -5.86 -30.63 -6.91
N ILE A 27 -4.80 -31.19 -7.52
CA ILE A 27 -3.67 -30.41 -8.03
C ILE A 27 -4.13 -29.45 -9.13
N LEU A 28 -4.99 -29.91 -10.04
CA LEU A 28 -5.53 -29.08 -11.11
C LEU A 28 -6.36 -27.90 -10.57
N PHE A 29 -7.17 -28.11 -9.53
CA PHE A 29 -7.92 -27.01 -8.90
C PHE A 29 -7.01 -25.94 -8.29
N ILE A 30 -5.96 -26.35 -7.58
CA ILE A 30 -4.96 -25.41 -7.02
C ILE A 30 -4.25 -24.67 -8.17
N LEU A 31 -3.86 -25.37 -9.24
CA LEU A 31 -3.21 -24.76 -10.39
C LEU A 31 -4.12 -23.77 -11.11
N VAL A 32 -5.42 -24.04 -11.20
CA VAL A 32 -6.39 -23.12 -11.81
C VAL A 32 -6.52 -21.84 -10.97
N GLU A 33 -6.61 -21.97 -9.64
CA GLU A 33 -6.60 -20.81 -8.73
C GLU A 33 -5.33 -19.98 -8.88
N ASP A 34 -4.17 -20.65 -8.95
CA ASP A 34 -2.90 -19.98 -9.18
C ASP A 34 -2.85 -19.29 -10.54
N VAL A 35 -3.26 -19.96 -11.62
CA VAL A 35 -3.30 -19.38 -12.97
C VAL A 35 -4.22 -18.15 -13.03
N ILE A 36 -5.39 -18.19 -12.38
CA ILE A 36 -6.28 -17.03 -12.28
C ILE A 36 -5.59 -15.89 -11.51
N LYS A 37 -4.88 -16.19 -10.43
CA LYS A 37 -4.11 -15.21 -9.65
C LYS A 37 -2.96 -14.59 -10.45
N TYR A 38 -2.24 -15.38 -11.24
CA TYR A 38 -1.16 -14.88 -12.10
C TYR A 38 -1.66 -14.12 -13.33
N LEU A 39 -2.91 -14.34 -13.75
CA LEU A 39 -3.56 -13.62 -14.84
C LEU A 39 -4.17 -12.28 -14.40
N ASP A 40 -4.28 -12.00 -13.10
CA ASP A 40 -4.71 -10.70 -12.60
C ASP A 40 -3.65 -9.64 -12.96
N PRO A 41 -3.97 -8.64 -13.82
CA PRO A 41 -3.03 -7.59 -14.19
C PRO A 41 -2.48 -6.83 -12.96
N GLN A 42 -3.29 -6.70 -11.91
CA GLN A 42 -2.89 -6.04 -10.67
C GLN A 42 -1.87 -6.85 -9.86
N TYR A 43 -1.80 -8.17 -10.06
CA TYR A 43 -0.82 -9.04 -9.42
C TYR A 43 0.56 -8.87 -10.07
N ILE A 44 0.64 -8.82 -11.40
CA ILE A 44 1.89 -8.60 -12.14
C ILE A 44 2.47 -7.22 -11.84
N ASP A 45 1.62 -6.18 -11.82
CA ASP A 45 2.04 -4.80 -11.54
C ASP A 45 2.60 -4.63 -10.12
N ARG A 46 2.15 -5.43 -9.15
CA ARG A 46 2.62 -5.37 -7.76
C ARG A 46 3.81 -6.27 -7.46
N VAL A 47 3.94 -7.40 -8.15
CA VAL A 47 4.97 -8.42 -7.85
C VAL A 47 6.24 -8.23 -8.67
N ALA A 48 6.13 -7.66 -9.88
CA ALA A 48 7.21 -7.72 -10.85
C ALA A 48 7.58 -6.35 -11.42
N VAL A 49 7.79 -5.32 -10.58
CA VAL A 49 8.59 -4.17 -11.04
C VAL A 49 10.03 -4.68 -11.22
N PRO A 50 10.52 -4.87 -12.46
CA PRO A 50 11.84 -5.44 -12.68
C PRO A 50 12.90 -4.49 -12.14
N ASP A 51 14.03 -5.00 -11.66
CA ASP A 51 15.05 -4.14 -11.03
C ASP A 51 15.59 -3.07 -11.98
N ALA A 52 15.63 -3.36 -13.29
CA ALA A 52 15.96 -2.38 -14.32
C ALA A 52 14.95 -1.21 -14.38
N MET A 53 13.65 -1.48 -14.15
CA MET A 53 12.60 -0.47 -14.11
C MET A 53 12.68 0.37 -12.83
N LYS A 54 13.04 -0.23 -11.68
CA LYS A 54 13.29 0.51 -10.44
C LYS A 54 14.42 1.52 -10.62
N LEU A 55 15.51 1.11 -11.27
CA LEU A 55 16.63 2.01 -11.57
C LEU A 55 16.20 3.17 -12.47
N GLN A 56 15.46 2.89 -13.54
CA GLN A 56 14.97 3.93 -14.44
C GLN A 56 13.99 4.89 -13.74
N PHE A 57 13.16 4.38 -12.82
CA PHE A 57 12.26 5.22 -12.04
C PHE A 57 13.04 6.17 -11.11
N ILE A 58 14.06 5.66 -10.40
CA ILE A 58 14.91 6.48 -9.54
C ILE A 58 15.67 7.53 -10.36
N LEU A 59 16.22 7.16 -11.52
CA LEU A 59 16.95 8.08 -12.40
C LEU A 59 16.01 9.12 -13.02
N ALA A 60 14.79 8.75 -13.41
CA ALA A 60 13.80 9.68 -13.90
C ALA A 60 13.37 10.70 -12.83
N GLU A 61 13.34 10.29 -11.56
CA GLU A 61 13.01 11.16 -10.43
C GLU A 61 14.23 11.76 -9.72
N GLU A 62 15.44 11.57 -10.23
CA GLU A 62 16.70 11.94 -9.54
C GLU A 62 16.75 13.42 -9.15
N GLN A 63 16.20 14.32 -9.97
CA GLN A 63 16.15 15.76 -9.67
C GLN A 63 14.92 16.14 -8.81
N VAL A 64 13.86 15.34 -8.88
CA VAL A 64 12.59 15.58 -8.18
C VAL A 64 12.71 15.19 -6.71
N ILE A 65 13.41 14.10 -6.40
CA ILE A 65 13.56 13.59 -5.03
C ILE A 65 14.29 14.61 -4.12
N PRO A 66 15.46 15.16 -4.49
CA PRO A 66 16.18 16.13 -3.67
C PRO A 66 15.44 17.45 -3.54
N SER A 67 14.82 17.94 -4.61
CA SER A 67 14.06 19.19 -4.58
C SER A 67 12.83 19.09 -3.66
N ARG A 68 12.11 17.96 -3.69
CA ARG A 68 11.02 17.68 -2.75
C ARG A 68 11.52 17.52 -1.32
N ALA A 69 12.65 16.85 -1.10
CA ALA A 69 13.23 16.69 0.23
C ALA A 69 13.62 18.05 0.84
N ALA A 70 14.27 18.93 0.07
CA ALA A 70 14.64 20.27 0.51
C ALA A 70 13.40 21.14 0.85
N LEU A 71 12.33 21.02 0.05
CA LEU A 71 11.08 21.72 0.34
C LEU A 71 10.42 21.19 1.61
N LEU A 72 10.42 19.86 1.81
CA LEU A 72 9.89 19.23 3.01
C LEU A 72 10.65 19.67 4.27
N GLU A 73 11.97 19.78 4.17
CA GLU A 73 12.81 20.27 5.26
C GLU A 73 12.49 21.73 5.60
N GLN A 74 12.28 22.59 4.60
CA GLN A 74 11.84 23.96 4.82
C GLN A 74 10.49 24.01 5.54
N VAL A 75 9.51 23.21 5.10
CA VAL A 75 8.19 23.13 5.74
C VAL A 75 8.31 22.66 7.19
N LYS A 76 9.14 21.65 7.46
CA LYS A 76 9.41 21.15 8.82
C LYS A 76 10.02 22.24 9.70
N ASN A 77 10.94 23.04 9.17
CA ASN A 77 11.57 24.14 9.91
C ASN A 77 10.59 25.29 10.21
N LEU A 78 9.55 25.47 9.40
CA LEU A 78 8.53 26.49 9.60
C LEU A 78 7.39 26.02 10.52
N GLN A 79 7.24 24.72 10.76
CA GLN A 79 6.22 24.14 11.65
C GLN A 79 6.16 24.81 13.04
N PRO A 80 7.28 25.10 13.73
CA PRO A 80 7.25 25.71 15.07
C PRO A 80 6.74 27.16 15.09
N ILE A 81 6.69 27.84 13.94
CA ILE A 81 6.20 29.23 13.85
C ILE A 81 4.70 29.28 14.06
N LEU A 82 3.98 28.22 13.66
CA LEU A 82 2.52 28.13 13.83
C LEU A 82 2.13 28.15 15.32
N ASP A 83 2.96 27.58 16.18
CA ASP A 83 2.75 27.54 17.63
C ASP A 83 3.45 28.71 18.36
N SER A 84 3.91 29.73 17.63
CA SER A 84 4.64 30.84 18.25
C SER A 84 3.75 31.68 19.18
N ALA A 85 4.33 32.06 20.33
CA ALA A 85 3.65 32.87 21.33
C ALA A 85 3.15 34.22 20.78
N SER A 86 3.82 34.78 19.76
CA SER A 86 3.40 36.02 19.09
C SER A 86 2.07 35.86 18.35
N ILE A 87 1.83 34.71 17.72
CA ILE A 87 0.54 34.42 17.06
C ILE A 87 -0.53 34.17 18.12
N GLN A 88 -0.19 33.47 19.20
CA GLN A 88 -1.13 33.22 20.30
C GLN A 88 -1.53 34.49 21.07
N ALA A 89 -0.63 35.46 21.20
CA ALA A 89 -0.87 36.73 21.88
C ALA A 89 -1.61 37.77 21.03
N ALA A 90 -1.88 37.49 19.74
CA ALA A 90 -2.55 38.43 18.83
C ALA A 90 -3.92 38.94 19.34
N PRO A 91 -4.80 38.12 19.97
CA PRO A 91 -6.07 38.59 20.52
C PRO A 91 -5.90 39.59 21.67
N ASP A 92 -4.90 39.40 22.53
CA ASP A 92 -4.63 40.30 23.66
C ASP A 92 -4.18 41.69 23.18
N HIS A 93 -3.37 41.72 22.12
CA HIS A 93 -2.98 42.97 21.48
C HIS A 93 -4.15 43.64 20.76
N ALA A 94 -5.05 42.87 20.13
CA ALA A 94 -6.26 43.41 19.49
C ALA A 94 -7.17 44.14 20.49
N ALA A 95 -7.37 43.59 21.69
CA ALA A 95 -8.18 44.25 22.74
C ALA A 95 -7.58 45.59 23.18
N LYS A 96 -6.26 45.67 23.36
CA LYS A 96 -5.56 46.93 23.68
C LYS A 96 -5.66 47.94 22.54
N LEU A 97 -5.53 47.47 21.30
CA LEU A 97 -5.60 48.30 20.10
C LEU A 97 -7.02 48.85 19.87
N GLN A 98 -8.06 48.04 20.12
CA GLN A 98 -9.45 48.48 20.08
C GLN A 98 -9.73 49.59 21.09
N ARG A 99 -9.23 49.45 22.32
CA ARG A 99 -9.36 50.50 23.35
C ARG A 99 -8.67 51.80 22.95
N LEU A 100 -7.45 51.70 22.41
CA LEU A 100 -6.72 52.86 21.89
C LEU A 100 -7.46 53.53 20.73
N SER A 101 -8.00 52.74 19.80
CA SER A 101 -8.80 53.25 18.69
C SER A 101 -10.04 54.00 19.18
N GLN A 102 -10.73 53.48 20.18
CA GLN A 102 -11.91 54.14 20.75
C GLN A 102 -11.57 55.47 21.44
N ILE A 103 -10.44 55.52 22.16
CA ILE A 103 -9.93 56.75 22.76
C ILE A 103 -9.53 57.76 21.67
N HIS A 104 -8.88 57.30 20.60
CA HIS A 104 -8.48 58.17 19.49
C HIS A 104 -9.68 58.80 18.79
N ILE A 105 -10.75 58.03 18.55
CA ILE A 105 -12.01 58.54 17.97
C ILE A 105 -12.64 59.60 18.87
N GLN A 106 -12.50 59.51 20.19
CA GLN A 106 -13.01 60.53 21.13
C GLN A 106 -12.13 61.79 21.19
N GLN A 107 -10.87 61.72 20.74
CA GLN A 107 -9.93 62.85 20.76
C GLN A 107 -9.90 63.63 19.43
N GLN A 108 -10.46 63.09 18.35
CA GLN A 108 -10.67 63.78 17.07
C GLN A 108 -12.03 64.49 17.03
#